data_AF-A0A6B3CH35-F1
#
_entry.id   AF-A0A6B3CH35-F1
#
_cell.length_a   1.000
_cell.length_b   1.000
_cell.length_c   1.000
_cell.angle_alpha   90.00
_cell.angle_beta   90.00
_cell.angle_gamma   90.00
#
_symmetry.space_group_name_H-M   'P 1'
#
loop_
_entity.id
_entity.type
_entity.pdbx_description
1 polymer ?
#
loop_
_entity_poly.entity_id
_entity_poly.type
_entity_poly.pdbx_seq_one_letter_code
_entity_poly.pdbx_strand_id
1 'polypeptide(L)' 'MAETHGVAVLAFDGMAPFELGVVVEVFGLSRPELGELPWYELRVCAEEPGRDLRAVGG' A
#
# COMPACT_ATOMS: atom_id res chain seq x y z
N MET A 1 19.75 -13.98 -6.14
CA MET A 1 18.30 -13.73 -6.25
C MET A 1 18.12 -12.24 -5.97
N ALA A 2 17.34 -11.52 -6.77
CA ALA A 2 17.10 -10.11 -6.51
C ALA A 2 16.25 -9.97 -5.23
N GLU A 3 16.62 -9.04 -4.35
CA GLU A 3 15.94 -8.86 -3.06
C GLU A 3 14.61 -8.12 -3.25
N THR A 4 13.59 -8.56 -2.52
CA THR A 4 12.29 -7.88 -2.44
C THR A 4 12.44 -6.59 -1.65
N HIS A 5 11.97 -5.48 -2.22
CA HIS A 5 11.97 -4.18 -1.56
C HIS A 5 10.68 -4.01 -0.73
N GLY A 6 10.83 -3.53 0.50
CA GLY A 6 9.70 -3.19 1.37
C GLY A 6 9.21 -1.77 1.12
N VAL A 7 7.89 -1.58 1.05
CA VAL A 7 7.22 -0.28 0.95
C VAL A 7 6.24 -0.13 2.10
N ALA A 8 6.26 1.02 2.78
CA ALA A 8 5.32 1.33 3.84
C ALA A 8 4.51 2.57 3.48
N VAL A 9 3.21 2.52 3.67
CA VAL A 9 2.30 3.66 3.53
C VAL A 9 1.59 3.92 4.84
N LEU A 10 1.56 5.19 5.26
CA LEU A 10 0.82 5.61 6.44
C LEU A 10 -0.64 5.88 6.07
N ALA A 11 -1.56 5.08 6.61
CA ALA A 11 -2.97 5.41 6.70
C ALA A 11 -3.19 6.29 7.93
N PHE A 12 -3.93 7.37 7.75
CA PHE A 12 -4.22 8.36 8.79
C PHE A 12 -5.68 8.81 8.70
N ASP A 13 -6.14 9.44 9.77
CA ASP A 13 -7.51 9.95 9.86
C ASP A 13 -7.71 11.10 8.86
N GLY A 14 -8.74 10.97 8.03
CA GLY A 14 -8.98 11.86 6.91
C GLY A 14 -8.20 11.50 5.63
N MET A 15 -7.62 10.31 5.54
CA MET A 15 -6.98 9.84 4.30
C MET A 15 -8.01 9.69 3.19
N ALA A 16 -7.66 10.16 1.99
CA ALA A 16 -8.48 9.96 0.80
C ALA A 16 -8.24 8.53 0.24
N PRO A 17 -9.30 7.72 0.04
CA PRO A 17 -9.14 6.33 -0.39
C PRO A 17 -8.48 6.16 -1.76
N PHE A 18 -8.61 7.15 -2.65
CA PHE A 18 -8.06 7.09 -4.00
C PHE A 18 -6.53 7.00 -3.97
N GLU A 19 -5.88 7.88 -3.23
CA GLU A 19 -4.42 7.94 -3.09
C GLU A 19 -3.87 6.66 -2.43
N LEU A 20 -4.57 6.14 -1.42
CA LEU A 20 -4.22 4.84 -0.83
C LEU A 20 -4.38 3.71 -1.85
N GLY A 21 -5.46 3.74 -2.64
CA GLY A 21 -5.73 2.77 -3.70
C GLY A 21 -4.62 2.72 -4.75
N VAL A 22 -4.08 3.88 -5.16
CA VAL A 22 -2.95 3.95 -6.11
C VAL A 22 -1.71 3.24 -5.54
N VAL A 23 -1.40 3.44 -4.26
CA VAL A 23 -0.26 2.76 -3.61
C VAL A 23 -0.47 1.24 -3.58
N VAL A 24 -1.69 0.80 -3.24
CA VAL A 24 -2.04 -0.63 -3.21
C VAL A 24 -1.96 -1.25 -4.60
N GLU A 25 -2.45 -0.58 -5.64
CA GLU A 25 -2.44 -1.06 -7.02
C GLU A 25 -1.00 -1.21 -7.55
N VAL A 26 -0.12 -0.25 -7.26
CA VAL A 26 1.25 -0.25 -7.77
C VAL A 26 2.15 -1.22 -7.00
N PHE A 27 2.05 -1.26 -5.67
CA PHE A 27 3.02 -1.99 -4.84
C PHE A 27 2.47 -3.27 -4.22
N GLY A 28 1.15 -3.39 -4.03
CA GLY A 28 0.52 -4.54 -3.40
C GLY A 28 0.19 -5.69 -4.36
N LEU A 29 -0.02 -5.38 -5.64
CA LEU A 29 -0.40 -6.37 -6.65
C LEU A 29 0.77 -6.71 -7.56
N SER A 30 1.14 -7.99 -7.63
CA SER A 30 2.16 -8.44 -8.57
C SER A 30 1.72 -8.22 -10.02
N ARG A 31 2.67 -7.86 -10.89
CA ARG A 31 2.43 -7.62 -12.33
C ARG A 31 3.19 -8.65 -13.17
N PRO A 32 2.68 -9.89 -13.30
CA PRO A 32 3.36 -10.96 -14.03
C PRO A 32 3.59 -10.64 -15.51
N GLU A 33 2.83 -9.71 -16.09
CA GLU A 33 3.04 -9.19 -17.45
C GLU A 33 4.38 -8.44 -17.61
N LEU A 34 5.05 -8.06 -16.52
CA LEU A 34 6.38 -7.45 -16.51
C LEU A 34 7.50 -8.49 -16.33
N GLY A 35 7.16 -9.78 -16.29
CA GLY A 35 8.08 -10.90 -16.08
C GLY A 35 8.21 -11.33 -14.61
N GLU A 36 9.09 -12.31 -14.37
CA GLU A 36 9.38 -12.86 -13.04
C GLU A 36 10.31 -11.93 -12.25
N LEU A 37 9.75 -10.83 -11.74
CA LEU A 37 10.45 -9.85 -10.92
C LEU A 37 10.10 -10.06 -9.43
N PRO A 38 11.05 -9.85 -8.49
CA PRO A 38 10.71 -9.78 -7.07
C PRO A 38 9.81 -8.56 -6.86
N TRP A 39 8.51 -8.81 -6.69
CA TRP A 39 7.55 -7.74 -6.43
C TRP A 39 7.78 -7.14 -5.04
N TYR A 40 7.21 -5.96 -4.80
CA TYR A 40 7.34 -5.27 -3.52
C TYR A 40 6.56 -5.98 -2.41
N GLU A 41 7.04 -5.81 -1.17
CA GLU A 41 6.28 -6.13 0.03
C GLU A 41 5.65 -4.82 0.57
N LEU A 42 4.34 -4.65 0.35
CA LEU A 42 3.61 -3.48 0.84
C LEU A 42 3.09 -3.70 2.27
N ARG A 43 3.31 -2.70 3.14
CA ARG A 43 2.72 -2.61 4.48
C ARG A 43 1.90 -1.33 4.59
N VAL A 44 0.65 -1.46 5.01
CA VAL A 44 -0.19 -0.32 5.40
C VAL A 44 -0.06 -0.17 6.91
N CYS A 45 0.42 1.00 7.33
CA CYS A 45 0.71 1.33 8.72
C CYS A 45 -0.27 2.40 9.21
N ALA A 46 -0.59 2.40 10.49
CA ALA A 46 -1.32 3.47 11.15
C ALA A 46 -0.53 3.93 12.38
N GLU A 47 -0.70 5.19 12.77
CA GLU A 47 -0.12 5.71 14.02
C GLU A 47 -0.63 4.91 15.24
N GLU A 48 -1.92 4.59 15.26
CA GLU A 48 -2.58 3.83 16.31
C GLU A 48 -3.20 2.55 15.73
N PRO A 49 -2.57 1.37 15.91
CA PRO A 49 -3.12 0.11 15.46
C PRO A 49 -4.48 -0.21 16.11
N GLY A 50 -5.44 -0.69 15.32
CA GLY A 50 -6.76 -1.11 15.79
C GLY A 50 -7.76 0.02 16.04
N ARG A 51 -7.38 1.27 15.77
CA ARG A 51 -8.31 2.40 15.76
C ARG A 51 -8.95 2.57 14.39
N ASP A 52 -10.24 2.89 14.38
CA ASP A 52 -10.97 3.24 13.16
C ASP A 52 -10.46 4.58 12.59
N LEU A 53 -10.12 4.57 11.30
CA LEU A 53 -9.73 5.75 10.54
C LEU A 53 -10.90 6.22 9.67
N ARG A 54 -11.18 7.52 9.67
CA ARG A 54 -12.21 8.08 8.78
C ARG A 54 -11.57 8.40 7.43
N ALA A 55 -12.24 8.01 6.36
CA ALA A 55 -11.86 8.44 5.02
C ALA A 55 -12.48 9.80 4.67
N VAL A 56 -11.83 10.56 3.79
CA VAL A 56 -12.46 11.71 3.12
C VAL A 56 -12.79 11.36 1.68
N GLY A 57 -13.90 11.89 1.18
CA GLY A 57 -14.36 11.64 -0.18
C GLY A 57 -15.20 10.37 -0.31
N GLY A 58 -16.23 10.46 -1.15
CA GLY A 58 -17.19 9.41 -1.51
C GLY A 58 -17.93 9.84 -2.78
#